data_AF-A0A7K3EU36-F1
#
_entry.id   AF-A0A7K3EU36-F1
#
_cell.length_a   1.000
_cell.length_b   1.000
_cell.length_c   1.000
_cell.angle_alpha   90.00
_cell.angle_beta   90.00
_cell.angle_gamma   90.00
#
_symmetry.space_group_name_H-M   'P 1'
#
loop_
_entity.id
_entity.type
_entity.pdbx_description
1 polymer ?
#
loop_
_entity_poly.entity_id
_entity_poly.type
_entity_poly.pdbx_seq_one_letter_code
_entity_poly.pdbx_strand_id
1 'polypeptide(L)'
;MSAVTVDAPVGAGTGARGSSNGALLALARFEARRLLTRVPVVVAFVAYAAWIVWHTPGSWDGHPALQEADRDTQAMPMLVGLAVLVSANFAALRPVRHGTEQHLGVLAMPAWRRTAAHALSVVPAALLTAVCVGGQFTWEALKPGAVGHGSPAELAAGPLVVLAAGTIGVLVASLVRSPVAAPLLVVPLLYLLVLGSGSGGADGVSWLAPVVVQSGGDALPSGLLGRPAAWHALYLAGIALCAAFLALLRAGGRNVAVRTGVALTLALAVAGGVLQARGAQPSPELTAARERAVSDPALRCTERGRSTYCAFPEWAPRVGVWAGVVDRVQALAGGTARERRLVVGQRIGAADLVSDAAVPPRSEPGRVTVGTAWGGNRVPEFSSAVAAVLVTGSEKAGGELCDGRMVTLMWLSLSWQDDPMDALRRVRLDDSVSGSAIVLSPTEPLSMTEGQTDVVRRLLEKPADGTGERVKAHWGELTEPGVTTARAAELLGVAGPREADSCE
;
A
#
# COMPACT_ATOMS: atom_id res chain seq x y z
N MET A 1 -47.43 5.91 85.10
CA MET A 1 -47.02 6.62 83.86
C MET A 1 -45.94 5.77 83.21
N SER A 2 -46.34 4.93 82.26
CA SER A 2 -45.44 3.99 81.57
C SER A 2 -45.02 4.59 80.23
N ALA A 3 -43.71 4.63 79.99
CA ALA A 3 -43.11 5.15 78.78
C ALA A 3 -43.38 4.19 77.61
N VAL A 4 -43.98 4.72 76.54
CA VAL A 4 -44.11 4.02 75.26
C VAL A 4 -42.78 4.17 74.52
N THR A 5 -42.05 3.08 74.37
CA THR A 5 -40.88 2.96 73.50
C THR A 5 -41.34 2.93 72.04
N VAL A 6 -40.93 3.92 71.26
CA VAL A 6 -41.08 3.94 69.80
C VAL A 6 -39.98 3.07 69.20
N ASP A 7 -40.37 1.99 68.53
CA ASP A 7 -39.44 1.13 67.78
C ASP A 7 -38.75 1.92 66.67
N ALA A 8 -37.43 1.82 66.63
CA ALA A 8 -36.62 2.40 65.56
C ALA A 8 -36.89 1.67 64.23
N PRO A 9 -36.95 2.38 63.09
CA PRO A 9 -37.17 1.75 61.81
C PRO A 9 -36.00 0.82 61.48
N VAL A 10 -36.33 -0.43 61.14
CA VAL A 10 -35.41 -1.44 60.62
C VAL A 10 -34.64 -0.83 59.46
N GLY A 11 -33.33 -0.66 59.63
CA GLY A 11 -32.44 -0.17 58.59
C GLY A 11 -32.59 -1.04 57.36
N ALA A 12 -33.19 -0.49 56.30
CA ALA A 12 -33.17 -1.10 54.98
C ALA A 12 -31.71 -1.33 54.59
N GLY A 13 -31.29 -2.59 54.61
CA GLY A 13 -29.96 -2.99 54.21
C GLY A 13 -29.66 -2.40 52.84
N THR A 14 -28.74 -1.44 52.80
CA THR A 14 -28.25 -0.88 51.55
C THR A 14 -27.61 -2.02 50.77
N GLY A 15 -28.33 -2.53 49.76
CA GLY A 15 -27.82 -3.52 48.83
C GLY A 15 -26.43 -3.13 48.35
N ALA A 16 -25.54 -4.13 48.26
CA ALA A 16 -24.12 -3.99 47.96
C ALA A 16 -23.86 -2.84 46.97
N ARG A 17 -23.23 -1.76 47.46
CA ARG A 17 -22.79 -0.64 46.61
C ARG A 17 -21.90 -1.25 45.52
N GLY A 18 -22.42 -1.32 44.29
CA GLY A 18 -21.67 -1.78 43.14
C GLY A 18 -20.33 -1.04 43.09
N SER A 19 -19.24 -1.78 42.88
CA SER A 19 -17.90 -1.20 42.91
C SER A 19 -17.82 -0.02 41.94
N SER A 20 -17.14 1.05 42.34
CA SER A 20 -17.00 2.29 41.55
C SER A 20 -16.39 2.05 40.14
N ASN A 21 -15.73 0.91 39.95
CA ASN A 21 -15.18 0.46 38.66
C ASN A 21 -16.25 -0.24 37.79
N GLY A 22 -17.20 -0.95 38.39
CA GLY A 22 -18.33 -1.54 37.67
C GLY A 22 -19.20 -0.49 37.00
N ALA A 23 -19.49 0.62 37.69
CA ALA A 23 -20.26 1.75 37.13
C ALA A 23 -19.52 2.44 35.96
N LEU A 24 -18.20 2.59 36.07
CA LEU A 24 -17.34 3.11 35.00
C LEU A 24 -17.41 2.24 33.74
N LEU A 25 -17.19 0.93 33.89
CA LEU A 25 -17.20 -0.03 32.78
C LEU A 25 -18.59 -0.16 32.16
N ALA A 26 -19.65 -0.13 32.96
CA ALA A 26 -21.02 -0.14 32.47
C ALA A 26 -21.31 1.08 31.59
N LEU A 27 -20.90 2.28 32.02
CA LEU A 27 -21.04 3.50 31.20
C LEU A 27 -20.18 3.41 29.94
N ALA A 28 -18.93 2.95 30.04
CA ALA A 28 -18.04 2.79 28.89
C ALA A 28 -18.64 1.85 27.84
N ARG A 29 -19.22 0.72 28.28
CA ARG A 29 -19.90 -0.24 27.40
C ARG A 29 -21.16 0.33 26.77
N PHE A 30 -21.95 1.10 27.53
CA PHE A 30 -23.14 1.78 27.02
C PHE A 30 -22.77 2.81 25.94
N GLU A 31 -21.79 3.68 26.21
CA GLU A 31 -21.35 4.68 25.24
C GLU A 31 -20.64 4.04 24.05
N ALA A 32 -19.90 2.94 24.23
CA ALA A 32 -19.27 2.22 23.13
C ALA A 32 -20.32 1.64 22.17
N ARG A 33 -21.35 0.99 22.71
CA ARG A 33 -22.47 0.49 21.90
C ARG A 33 -23.13 1.63 21.14
N ARG A 34 -23.41 2.75 21.82
CA ARG A 34 -24.03 3.91 21.19
C ARG A 34 -23.15 4.52 20.10
N LEU A 35 -21.84 4.64 20.34
CA LEU A 35 -20.82 5.12 19.41
C LEU A 35 -20.81 4.27 18.13
N LEU A 36 -20.69 2.94 18.28
CA LEU A 36 -20.66 2.00 17.16
C LEU A 36 -21.94 2.00 16.32
N THR A 37 -23.08 2.33 16.93
CA THR A 37 -24.38 2.43 16.23
C THR A 37 -24.70 3.83 15.70
N ARG A 38 -23.80 4.83 15.86
CA ARG A 38 -24.03 6.16 15.29
C ARG A 38 -23.91 6.09 13.77
N VAL A 39 -24.83 6.76 13.07
CA VAL A 39 -24.88 6.80 11.59
C VAL A 39 -23.50 7.08 10.97
N PRO A 40 -22.72 8.12 11.38
CA PRO A 40 -21.39 8.36 10.78
C PRO A 40 -20.41 7.19 10.97
N VAL A 41 -20.41 6.55 12.13
CA VAL A 41 -19.51 5.43 12.45
C VAL A 41 -19.91 4.18 11.68
N VAL A 42 -21.22 3.89 11.62
CA VAL A 42 -21.75 2.78 10.81
C VAL A 42 -21.42 2.98 9.34
N VAL A 43 -21.68 4.17 8.80
CA VAL A 43 -21.37 4.50 7.40
C VAL A 43 -19.87 4.36 7.12
N ALA A 44 -19.00 4.83 8.01
CA ALA A 44 -17.55 4.69 7.84
C ALA A 44 -17.08 3.23 7.83
N PHE A 45 -17.60 2.38 8.73
CA PHE A 45 -17.26 0.95 8.73
C PHE A 45 -17.85 0.20 7.53
N VAL A 46 -19.08 0.53 7.10
CA VAL A 46 -19.68 -0.04 5.89
C VAL A 46 -18.88 0.37 4.67
N ALA A 47 -18.47 1.64 4.56
CA ALA A 47 -17.62 2.12 3.49
C ALA A 47 -16.26 1.42 3.49
N TYR A 48 -15.64 1.21 4.66
CA TYR A 48 -14.37 0.49 4.74
C TYR A 48 -14.53 -0.98 4.34
N ALA A 49 -15.57 -1.67 4.81
CA ALA A 49 -15.83 -3.05 4.41
C ALA A 49 -16.12 -3.15 2.89
N ALA A 50 -16.92 -2.23 2.35
CA ALA A 50 -17.20 -2.16 0.92
C ALA A 50 -15.93 -1.89 0.10
N TRP A 51 -15.06 -1.00 0.59
CA TRP A 51 -13.76 -0.74 -0.01
C TRP A 51 -12.90 -2.00 -0.06
N ILE A 52 -12.78 -2.75 1.05
CA ILE A 52 -12.03 -4.02 1.07
C ILE A 52 -12.60 -4.97 0.02
N VAL A 53 -13.91 -5.20 0.00
CA VAL A 53 -14.54 -6.14 -0.94
C VAL A 53 -14.39 -5.69 -2.40
N TRP A 54 -14.40 -4.39 -2.66
CA TRP A 54 -14.30 -3.85 -4.02
C TRP A 54 -12.84 -3.78 -4.53
N HIS A 55 -11.91 -3.34 -3.68
CA HIS A 55 -10.52 -3.05 -4.04
C HIS A 55 -9.61 -4.29 -3.96
N THR A 56 -9.72 -5.07 -2.89
CA THR A 56 -8.80 -6.18 -2.59
C THR A 56 -8.81 -7.32 -3.64
N PRO A 57 -9.91 -7.67 -4.33
CA PRO A 57 -9.85 -8.70 -5.35
C PRO A 57 -8.91 -8.37 -6.52
N GLY A 58 -8.87 -7.11 -6.96
CA GLY A 58 -8.08 -6.65 -8.11
C GLY A 58 -6.76 -5.98 -7.74
N SER A 59 -6.52 -5.71 -6.45
CA SER A 59 -5.30 -5.04 -6.01
C SER A 59 -4.05 -5.87 -6.36
N TRP A 60 -3.00 -5.15 -6.76
CA TRP A 60 -1.68 -5.70 -7.10
C TRP A 60 -1.69 -6.79 -8.18
N ASP A 61 -2.74 -6.85 -9.01
CA ASP A 61 -2.91 -7.87 -10.05
C ASP A 61 -2.72 -9.32 -9.52
N GLY A 62 -3.12 -9.56 -8.27
CA GLY A 62 -2.97 -10.86 -7.60
C GLY A 62 -1.57 -11.17 -7.03
N HIS A 63 -0.63 -10.23 -7.12
CA HIS A 63 0.77 -10.38 -6.72
C HIS A 63 1.22 -9.27 -5.75
N PRO A 64 0.64 -9.19 -4.54
CA PRO A 64 1.03 -8.18 -3.57
C PRO A 64 2.43 -8.44 -3.01
N ALA A 65 3.15 -7.37 -2.70
CA ALA A 65 4.26 -7.40 -1.74
C ALA A 65 3.69 -7.02 -0.36
N LEU A 66 3.86 -7.89 0.64
CA LEU A 66 3.15 -7.74 1.92
C LEU A 66 3.54 -6.49 2.72
N GLN A 67 4.77 -6.03 2.56
CA GLN A 67 5.26 -4.77 3.12
C GLN A 67 4.75 -3.51 2.42
N GLU A 68 4.06 -3.64 1.28
CA GLU A 68 3.27 -2.56 0.68
C GLU A 68 1.80 -2.70 1.05
N ALA A 69 1.30 -3.95 1.10
CA ALA A 69 -0.07 -4.24 1.50
C ALA A 69 -0.39 -3.80 2.94
N ASP A 70 0.55 -3.91 3.89
CA ASP A 70 0.36 -3.43 5.26
C ASP A 70 0.24 -1.89 5.34
N ARG A 71 1.04 -1.16 4.57
CA ARG A 71 1.02 0.31 4.45
C ARG A 71 -0.27 0.79 3.80
N ASP A 72 -0.76 0.09 2.78
CA ASP A 72 -2.01 0.41 2.10
C ASP A 72 -3.24 0.32 3.04
N THR A 73 -3.15 -0.43 4.14
CA THR A 73 -4.25 -0.50 5.13
C THR A 73 -4.49 0.80 5.91
N GLN A 74 -3.61 1.81 5.81
CA GLN A 74 -3.65 2.97 6.72
C GLN A 74 -4.64 4.08 6.29
N ALA A 75 -5.00 4.17 5.01
CA ALA A 75 -5.80 5.29 4.50
C ALA A 75 -7.26 5.26 4.99
N MET A 76 -7.96 4.13 4.84
CA MET A 76 -9.38 4.01 5.20
C MET A 76 -9.69 4.13 6.71
N PRO A 77 -8.85 3.61 7.63
CA PRO A 77 -8.99 3.87 9.07
C PRO A 77 -9.06 5.35 9.44
N MET A 78 -8.49 6.26 8.65
CA MET A 78 -8.61 7.69 8.92
C MET A 78 -10.06 8.18 8.80
N LEU A 79 -10.83 7.71 7.81
CA LEU A 79 -12.26 8.04 7.68
C LEU A 79 -13.05 7.57 8.91
N VAL A 80 -12.75 6.37 9.40
CA VAL A 80 -13.32 5.85 10.65
C VAL A 80 -12.92 6.73 11.82
N GLY A 81 -11.65 7.13 11.90
CA GLY A 81 -11.13 8.03 12.94
C GLY A 81 -11.86 9.36 12.99
N LEU A 82 -12.14 9.99 11.85
CA LEU A 82 -12.91 11.23 11.77
C LEU A 82 -14.35 11.06 12.27
N ALA A 83 -15.03 9.99 11.86
CA ALA A 83 -16.38 9.69 12.33
C ALA A 83 -16.43 9.44 13.85
N VAL A 84 -15.42 8.74 14.37
CA VAL A 84 -15.28 8.46 15.80
C VAL A 84 -14.95 9.72 16.59
N LEU A 85 -14.08 10.59 16.09
CA LEU A 85 -13.73 11.89 16.72
C LEU A 85 -14.99 12.73 16.96
N VAL A 86 -15.79 12.94 15.91
CA VAL A 86 -17.02 13.74 15.98
C VAL A 86 -18.04 13.08 16.92
N SER A 87 -18.21 11.76 16.80
CA SER A 87 -19.20 11.03 17.59
C SER A 87 -18.85 10.95 19.08
N ALA A 88 -17.56 10.79 19.41
CA ALA A 88 -17.05 10.79 20.77
C ALA A 88 -17.16 12.19 21.41
N ASN A 89 -16.85 13.24 20.65
CA ASN A 89 -17.04 14.63 21.08
C ASN A 89 -18.52 14.92 21.42
N PHE A 90 -19.44 14.53 20.53
CA PHE A 90 -20.88 14.68 20.79
C PHE A 90 -21.39 13.84 21.96
N ALA A 91 -20.81 12.66 22.19
CA ALA A 91 -21.15 11.86 23.35
C ALA A 91 -20.72 12.56 24.65
N ALA A 92 -19.50 13.09 24.71
CA ALA A 92 -18.96 13.79 25.87
C ALA A 92 -19.66 15.14 26.14
N LEU A 93 -20.11 15.86 25.09
CA LEU A 93 -20.88 17.10 25.23
C LEU A 93 -22.37 16.88 25.50
N ARG A 94 -22.87 15.64 25.47
CA ARG A 94 -24.30 15.33 25.63
C ARG A 94 -24.91 15.91 26.91
N PRO A 95 -24.26 15.83 28.09
CA PRO A 95 -24.81 16.40 29.32
C PRO A 95 -25.00 17.92 29.26
N VAL A 96 -24.04 18.62 28.66
CA VAL A 96 -24.09 20.08 28.48
C VAL A 96 -25.21 20.45 27.50
N ARG A 97 -25.32 19.73 26.39
CA ARG A 97 -26.34 19.99 25.36
C ARG A 97 -27.78 19.78 25.83
N HIS A 98 -28.00 18.86 26.76
CA HIS A 98 -29.33 18.58 27.30
C HIS A 98 -29.58 19.19 28.69
N GLY A 99 -28.67 20.02 29.20
CA GLY A 99 -28.82 20.64 30.52
C GLY A 99 -28.82 19.65 31.69
N THR A 100 -28.29 18.44 31.51
CA THR A 100 -28.32 17.38 32.55
C THR A 100 -27.08 17.36 33.44
N GLU A 101 -26.11 18.26 33.23
CA GLU A 101 -24.89 18.40 34.05
C GLU A 101 -25.18 18.50 35.55
N GLN A 102 -26.13 19.35 35.96
CA GLN A 102 -26.48 19.54 37.37
C GLN A 102 -27.08 18.26 37.99
N HIS A 103 -27.94 17.57 37.24
CA HIS A 103 -28.54 16.29 37.66
C HIS A 103 -27.50 15.18 37.79
N LEU A 104 -26.52 15.11 36.88
CA LEU A 104 -25.42 14.16 36.95
C LEU A 104 -24.37 14.51 38.03
N GLY A 105 -24.34 15.77 38.48
CA GLY A 105 -23.49 16.22 39.58
C GLY A 105 -23.88 15.62 40.93
N VAL A 106 -25.15 15.24 41.10
CA VAL A 106 -25.68 14.62 42.33
C VAL A 106 -25.44 13.10 42.37
N LEU A 107 -25.14 12.48 41.21
CA LEU A 107 -24.86 11.04 41.13
C LEU A 107 -23.49 10.69 41.71
N ALA A 108 -23.37 9.45 42.21
CA ALA A 108 -22.15 8.93 42.86
C ALA A 108 -20.88 8.90 41.99
N MET A 109 -20.99 9.10 40.66
CA MET A 109 -19.85 9.04 39.76
C MET A 109 -19.28 10.44 39.45
N PRO A 110 -18.06 10.78 39.92
CA PRO A 110 -17.43 12.07 39.65
C PRO A 110 -17.15 12.30 38.16
N ALA A 111 -17.06 13.57 37.76
CA ALA A 111 -16.90 13.99 36.37
C ALA A 111 -15.73 13.30 35.64
N TRP A 112 -14.56 13.20 36.26
CA TRP A 112 -13.39 12.54 35.66
C TRP A 112 -13.61 11.05 35.35
N ARG A 113 -14.43 10.34 36.15
CA ARG A 113 -14.79 8.94 35.86
C ARG A 113 -15.75 8.86 34.67
N ARG A 114 -16.66 9.82 34.52
CA ARG A 114 -17.51 9.90 33.30
C ARG A 114 -16.64 10.14 32.06
N THR A 115 -15.68 11.05 32.12
CA THR A 115 -14.72 11.28 31.03
C THR A 115 -13.88 10.04 30.73
N ALA A 116 -13.43 9.31 31.76
CA ALA A 116 -12.74 8.03 31.58
C ALA A 116 -13.62 6.98 30.88
N ALA A 117 -14.92 6.93 31.19
CA ALA A 117 -15.84 6.05 30.47
C ALA A 117 -15.94 6.42 28.98
N HIS A 118 -16.00 7.71 28.65
CA HIS A 118 -16.01 8.16 27.25
C HIS A 118 -14.68 7.83 26.54
N ALA A 119 -13.53 8.01 27.19
CA ALA A 119 -12.24 7.62 26.61
C ALA A 119 -12.17 6.10 26.35
N LEU A 120 -12.60 5.27 27.32
CA LEU A 120 -12.67 3.81 27.16
C LEU A 120 -13.67 3.37 26.09
N SER A 121 -14.72 4.16 25.86
CA SER A 121 -15.76 3.81 24.87
C SER A 121 -15.28 3.80 23.42
N VAL A 122 -14.12 4.41 23.15
CA VAL A 122 -13.47 4.44 21.82
C VAL A 122 -12.76 3.12 21.51
N VAL A 123 -12.31 2.37 22.53
CA VAL A 123 -11.51 1.15 22.36
C VAL A 123 -12.18 0.12 21.44
N PRO A 124 -13.49 -0.19 21.58
CA PRO A 124 -14.15 -1.13 20.66
C PRO A 124 -14.14 -0.70 19.19
N ALA A 125 -14.17 0.60 18.88
CA ALA A 125 -14.06 1.08 17.50
C ALA A 125 -12.63 0.87 16.95
N ALA A 126 -11.60 1.10 17.77
CA ALA A 126 -10.22 0.80 17.38
C ALA A 126 -10.01 -0.72 17.18
N LEU A 127 -10.59 -1.56 18.03
CA LEU A 127 -10.53 -3.02 17.87
C LEU A 127 -11.26 -3.50 16.61
N LEU A 128 -12.44 -2.95 16.31
CA LEU A 128 -13.14 -3.27 15.07
C LEU A 128 -12.35 -2.83 13.84
N THR A 129 -11.67 -1.68 13.92
CA THR A 129 -10.75 -1.23 12.87
C THR A 129 -9.59 -2.21 12.70
N ALA A 130 -9.03 -2.74 13.80
CA ALA A 130 -7.99 -3.77 13.74
C ALA A 130 -8.49 -5.07 13.08
N VAL A 131 -9.76 -5.44 13.27
CA VAL A 131 -10.37 -6.57 12.56
C VAL A 131 -10.47 -6.29 11.06
N CYS A 132 -10.89 -5.09 10.65
CA CYS A 132 -10.92 -4.71 9.24
C CYS A 132 -9.52 -4.72 8.60
N VAL A 133 -8.54 -4.10 9.26
CA VAL A 133 -7.14 -4.07 8.81
C VAL A 133 -6.56 -5.49 8.72
N GLY A 134 -6.76 -6.29 9.76
CA GLY A 134 -6.33 -7.69 9.77
C GLY A 134 -7.02 -8.52 8.68
N GLY A 135 -8.31 -8.28 8.43
CA GLY A 135 -9.06 -8.93 7.35
C GLY A 135 -8.54 -8.56 5.95
N GLN A 136 -8.32 -7.26 5.70
CA GLN A 136 -7.73 -6.75 4.46
C GLN A 136 -6.35 -7.37 4.21
N PHE A 137 -5.44 -7.24 5.18
CA PHE A 137 -4.10 -7.78 5.06
C PHE A 137 -4.08 -9.31 4.91
N THR A 138 -4.93 -10.02 5.66
CA THR A 138 -5.03 -11.49 5.53
C THR A 138 -5.50 -11.89 4.13
N TRP A 139 -6.46 -11.18 3.54
CA TRP A 139 -6.90 -11.46 2.17
C TRP A 139 -5.74 -11.28 1.18
N GLU A 140 -4.98 -10.19 1.28
CA GLU A 140 -3.78 -9.97 0.46
C GLU A 140 -2.74 -11.09 0.66
N ALA A 141 -2.49 -11.49 1.90
CA ALA A 141 -1.54 -12.55 2.23
C ALA A 141 -1.94 -13.96 1.77
N LEU A 142 -3.24 -14.18 1.55
CA LEU A 142 -3.75 -15.45 1.02
C LEU A 142 -3.70 -15.52 -0.51
N LYS A 143 -3.34 -14.43 -1.21
CA LYS A 143 -3.16 -14.47 -2.66
C LYS A 143 -1.98 -15.37 -3.03
N PRO A 144 -2.10 -16.24 -4.05
CA PRO A 144 -1.01 -17.15 -4.45
C PRO A 144 0.30 -16.44 -4.84
N GLY A 145 0.21 -15.19 -5.32
CA GLY A 145 1.37 -14.38 -5.73
C GLY A 145 1.97 -13.50 -4.62
N ALA A 146 1.48 -13.62 -3.39
CA ALA A 146 1.95 -12.83 -2.26
C ALA A 146 3.41 -13.16 -1.88
N VAL A 147 4.22 -12.12 -1.63
CA VAL A 147 5.63 -12.25 -1.24
C VAL A 147 6.01 -11.25 -0.16
N GLY A 148 7.17 -11.46 0.47
CA GLY A 148 7.67 -10.58 1.53
C GLY A 148 6.94 -10.80 2.85
N HIS A 149 6.91 -9.77 3.70
CA HIS A 149 6.26 -9.85 5.01
C HIS A 149 5.70 -8.49 5.45
N GLY A 150 4.57 -8.52 6.16
CA GLY A 150 4.01 -7.32 6.79
C GLY A 150 4.69 -6.98 8.12
N SER A 151 4.65 -5.71 8.48
CA SER A 151 5.08 -5.15 9.76
C SER A 151 3.88 -5.03 10.70
N PRO A 152 3.90 -5.67 11.88
CA PRO A 152 2.86 -5.48 12.88
C PRO A 152 2.69 -4.02 13.33
N ALA A 153 3.77 -3.23 13.27
CA ALA A 153 3.72 -1.81 13.62
C ALA A 153 3.00 -0.98 12.56
N GLU A 154 3.18 -1.29 11.27
CA GLU A 154 2.44 -0.63 10.18
C GLU A 154 0.95 -1.00 10.25
N LEU A 155 0.62 -2.27 10.52
CA LEU A 155 -0.76 -2.73 10.71
C LEU A 155 -1.44 -2.09 11.95
N ALA A 156 -0.66 -1.73 12.98
CA ALA A 156 -1.18 -1.08 14.16
C ALA A 156 -1.52 0.41 13.94
N ALA A 157 -0.98 1.05 12.90
CA ALA A 157 -1.15 2.48 12.66
C ALA A 157 -2.64 2.86 12.51
N GLY A 158 -3.39 2.17 11.64
CA GLY A 158 -4.81 2.43 11.41
C GLY A 158 -5.67 2.41 12.69
N PRO A 159 -5.64 1.33 13.49
CA PRO A 159 -6.35 1.26 14.78
C PRO A 159 -5.92 2.34 15.77
N LEU A 160 -4.63 2.67 15.83
CA LEU A 160 -4.09 3.71 16.72
C LEU A 160 -4.53 5.12 16.30
N VAL A 161 -4.66 5.39 14.99
CA VAL A 161 -5.25 6.62 14.47
C VAL A 161 -6.70 6.77 14.94
N VAL A 162 -7.51 5.72 14.84
CA VAL A 162 -8.90 5.74 15.32
C VAL A 162 -8.97 5.99 16.82
N LEU A 163 -8.09 5.34 17.59
CA LEU A 163 -8.01 5.54 19.04
C LEU A 163 -7.63 6.97 19.39
N ALA A 164 -6.58 7.52 18.75
CA ALA A 164 -6.13 8.89 18.94
C ALA A 164 -7.23 9.90 18.58
N ALA A 165 -7.87 9.74 17.42
CA ALA A 165 -8.94 10.63 16.97
C ALA A 165 -10.12 10.64 17.96
N GLY A 166 -10.53 9.47 18.46
CA GLY A 166 -11.60 9.39 19.46
C GLY A 166 -11.25 10.02 20.80
N THR A 167 -10.05 9.78 21.34
CA THR A 167 -9.65 10.40 22.63
C THR A 167 -9.41 11.90 22.50
N ILE A 168 -8.92 12.38 21.35
CA ILE A 168 -8.87 13.81 21.01
C ILE A 168 -10.29 14.39 20.99
N GLY A 169 -11.27 13.72 20.39
CA GLY A 169 -12.67 14.15 20.41
C GLY A 169 -13.21 14.35 21.84
N VAL A 170 -12.87 13.45 22.76
CA VAL A 170 -13.20 13.55 24.19
C VAL A 170 -12.46 14.72 24.87
N LEU A 171 -11.17 14.90 24.59
CA LEU A 171 -10.38 16.02 25.10
C LEU A 171 -10.98 17.36 24.65
N VAL A 172 -11.29 17.51 23.37
CA VAL A 172 -11.88 18.73 22.79
C VAL A 172 -13.21 19.06 23.48
N ALA A 173 -14.05 18.07 23.77
CA ALA A 173 -15.29 18.26 24.51
C ALA A 173 -15.07 18.79 25.93
N SER A 174 -13.94 18.41 26.56
CA SER A 174 -13.57 18.89 27.90
C SER A 174 -12.99 20.32 27.89
N LEU A 175 -12.40 20.74 26.77
CA LEU A 175 -11.77 22.05 26.59
C LEU A 175 -12.77 23.10 26.09
N VAL A 176 -13.57 22.74 25.09
CA VAL A 176 -14.49 23.63 24.39
C VAL A 176 -15.91 23.08 24.50
N ARG A 177 -16.78 23.80 25.20
CA ARG A 177 -18.21 23.44 25.36
C ARG A 177 -19.05 23.81 24.13
N SER A 178 -18.53 23.54 22.93
CA SER A 178 -19.21 23.83 21.67
C SER A 178 -19.29 22.58 20.79
N PRO A 179 -20.47 22.24 20.26
CA PRO A 179 -20.62 21.11 19.34
C PRO A 179 -19.94 21.35 17.98
N VAL A 180 -19.57 22.60 17.66
CA VAL A 180 -18.94 22.93 16.37
C VAL A 180 -17.43 22.66 16.38
N ALA A 181 -16.81 22.53 17.56
CA ALA A 181 -15.35 22.40 17.70
C ALA A 181 -14.78 21.15 17.01
N ALA A 182 -15.41 19.98 17.20
CA ALA A 182 -14.95 18.74 16.57
C ALA A 182 -15.13 18.73 15.04
N PRO A 183 -16.30 19.11 14.48
CA PRO A 183 -16.44 19.29 13.03
C PRO A 183 -15.41 20.25 12.43
N LEU A 184 -15.08 21.35 13.11
CA LEU A 184 -14.04 22.27 12.61
C LEU A 184 -12.64 21.65 12.60
N LEU A 185 -12.32 20.75 13.53
CA LEU A 185 -11.05 20.01 13.54
C LEU A 185 -10.93 18.98 12.42
N VAL A 186 -12.05 18.52 11.84
CA VAL A 186 -12.04 17.61 10.68
C VAL A 186 -11.40 18.29 9.47
N VAL A 187 -11.64 19.59 9.27
CA VAL A 187 -11.10 20.35 8.12
C VAL A 187 -9.57 20.36 8.06
N PRO A 188 -8.82 20.77 9.10
CA PRO A 188 -7.37 20.72 9.08
C PRO A 188 -6.83 19.28 9.07
N LEU A 189 -7.52 18.30 9.65
CA LEU A 189 -7.10 16.90 9.57
C LEU A 189 -7.24 16.34 8.15
N LEU A 190 -8.33 16.65 7.45
CA LEU A 190 -8.50 16.31 6.03
C LEU A 190 -7.46 17.05 5.16
N TYR A 191 -7.20 18.31 5.46
CA TYR A 191 -6.14 19.08 4.79
C TYR A 191 -4.77 18.39 4.95
N LEU A 192 -4.42 17.96 6.18
CA LEU A 192 -3.18 17.23 6.45
C LEU A 192 -3.14 15.85 5.75
N LEU A 193 -4.27 15.16 5.61
CA LEU A 193 -4.35 13.90 4.87
C LEU A 193 -4.09 14.10 3.37
N VAL A 194 -4.71 15.11 2.77
CA VAL A 194 -4.66 15.32 1.32
C VAL A 194 -3.36 16.00 0.88
N LEU A 195 -2.83 16.92 1.70
CA LEU A 195 -1.69 17.76 1.33
C LEU A 195 -0.41 17.44 2.12
N GLY A 196 -0.52 16.80 3.28
CA GLY A 196 0.63 16.33 4.05
C GLY A 196 1.26 15.04 3.50
N SER A 197 0.57 14.34 2.59
CA SER A 197 1.07 13.19 1.84
C SER A 197 1.88 13.57 0.58
N GLY A 198 2.08 14.88 0.33
CA GLY A 198 2.53 15.41 -0.96
C GLY A 198 4.03 15.63 -1.15
N SER A 199 4.86 15.45 -0.12
CA SER A 199 6.32 15.47 -0.31
C SER A 199 6.88 14.07 -0.05
N GLY A 200 7.57 13.51 -1.04
CA GLY A 200 8.26 12.22 -0.92
C GLY A 200 8.99 12.15 0.43
N GLY A 201 8.77 11.07 1.18
CA GLY A 201 8.94 10.94 2.62
C GLY A 201 10.37 11.08 3.19
N ALA A 202 11.19 11.95 2.62
CA ALA A 202 12.53 12.31 3.05
C ALA A 202 12.54 13.27 4.25
N ASP A 203 11.49 14.06 4.45
CA ASP A 203 11.43 15.03 5.55
C ASP A 203 10.84 14.40 6.82
N GLY A 204 11.60 14.38 7.91
CA GLY A 204 11.17 13.79 9.19
C GLY A 204 9.90 14.38 9.81
N VAL A 205 9.45 15.56 9.33
CA VAL A 205 8.19 16.19 9.75
C VAL A 205 6.98 15.49 9.12
N SER A 206 7.11 14.89 7.94
CA SER A 206 6.03 14.13 7.29
C SER A 206 5.55 12.95 8.15
N TRP A 207 6.46 12.36 8.93
CA TRP A 207 6.15 11.26 9.87
C TRP A 207 5.31 11.67 11.08
N LEU A 208 5.10 12.96 11.32
CA LEU A 208 4.15 13.45 12.32
C LEU A 208 2.70 13.41 11.83
N ALA A 209 2.45 13.19 10.54
CA ALA A 209 1.12 13.02 10.01
C ALA A 209 0.44 11.77 10.61
N PRO A 210 -0.89 11.74 10.79
CA PRO A 210 -1.60 10.56 11.31
C PRO A 210 -1.41 9.31 10.44
N VAL A 211 -1.20 9.50 9.13
CA VAL A 211 -0.96 8.44 8.16
C VAL A 211 0.17 8.89 7.25
N VAL A 212 1.12 8.00 6.98
CA VAL A 212 2.29 8.27 6.14
C VAL A 212 2.18 7.48 4.84
N VAL A 213 1.58 8.11 3.83
CA VAL A 213 1.54 7.56 2.48
C VAL A 213 2.85 7.94 1.78
N GLN A 214 3.56 6.93 1.26
CA GLN A 214 4.60 7.15 0.27
C GLN A 214 4.11 6.51 -1.02
N SER A 215 4.02 7.32 -2.06
CA SER A 215 3.64 6.95 -3.41
C SER A 215 4.87 7.03 -4.31
N GLY A 216 4.99 6.11 -5.27
CA GLY A 216 6.09 6.06 -6.23
C GLY A 216 7.24 5.18 -5.73
N GLY A 217 7.63 4.20 -6.56
CA GLY A 217 8.62 3.20 -6.22
C GLY A 217 8.13 1.76 -6.39
N ASP A 218 8.92 0.98 -7.13
CA ASP A 218 8.87 -0.47 -7.15
C ASP A 218 8.99 -1.07 -5.73
N ALA A 219 8.26 -2.16 -5.45
CA ALA A 219 8.26 -2.76 -4.11
C ALA A 219 9.68 -3.19 -3.70
N LEU A 220 10.17 -2.72 -2.55
CA LEU A 220 11.51 -3.07 -2.09
C LEU A 220 11.48 -4.25 -1.13
N PRO A 221 12.57 -5.06 -1.07
CA PRO A 221 12.79 -5.97 0.04
C PRO A 221 12.59 -5.26 1.38
N SER A 222 11.89 -5.90 2.30
CA SER A 222 11.43 -5.28 3.54
C SER A 222 12.58 -4.65 4.36
N GLY A 223 13.73 -5.31 4.39
CA GLY A 223 14.95 -4.83 5.07
C GLY A 223 15.57 -3.56 4.47
N LEU A 224 15.15 -3.18 3.26
CA LEU A 224 15.60 -1.97 2.57
C LEU A 224 14.62 -0.79 2.72
N LEU A 225 13.42 -1.00 3.28
CA LEU A 225 12.42 0.06 3.45
C LEU A 225 12.86 1.12 4.46
N GLY A 226 13.45 0.70 5.59
CA GLY A 226 13.97 1.64 6.59
C GLY A 226 12.94 2.52 7.29
N ARG A 227 11.67 2.10 7.31
CA ARG A 227 10.56 2.90 7.86
C ARG A 227 10.53 2.81 9.40
N PRO A 228 10.44 3.94 10.13
CA PRO A 228 10.34 3.96 11.59
C PRO A 228 8.93 3.60 12.13
N ALA A 229 8.30 2.56 11.58
CA ALA A 229 6.91 2.19 11.87
C ALA A 229 6.64 1.94 13.37
N ALA A 230 7.58 1.32 14.09
CA ALA A 230 7.44 1.09 15.53
C ALA A 230 7.42 2.41 16.33
N TRP A 231 8.25 3.39 15.94
CA TRP A 231 8.25 4.72 16.57
C TRP A 231 6.98 5.49 16.24
N HIS A 232 6.46 5.32 15.02
CA HIS A 232 5.18 5.89 14.61
C HIS A 232 4.01 5.32 15.42
N ALA A 233 3.94 4.00 15.57
CA ALA A 233 2.94 3.35 16.43
C ALA A 233 3.06 3.83 17.89
N LEU A 234 4.28 3.97 18.41
CA LEU A 234 4.51 4.51 19.76
C LEU A 234 4.04 5.97 19.89
N TYR A 235 4.32 6.80 18.89
CA TYR A 235 3.88 8.19 18.79
C TYR A 235 2.35 8.28 18.84
N LEU A 236 1.64 7.52 18.00
CA LEU A 236 0.18 7.50 17.95
C LEU A 236 -0.43 7.00 19.26
N ALA A 237 0.12 5.92 19.84
CA ALA A 237 -0.30 5.41 21.13
C ALA A 237 -0.08 6.44 22.26
N GLY A 238 1.07 7.10 22.26
CA GLY A 238 1.41 8.18 23.19
C GLY A 238 0.41 9.34 23.09
N ILE A 239 0.09 9.81 21.88
CA ILE A 239 -0.92 10.85 21.65
C ILE A 239 -2.27 10.41 22.18
N ALA A 240 -2.73 9.21 21.83
CA ALA A 240 -4.04 8.73 22.20
C ALA A 240 -4.22 8.68 23.73
N LEU A 241 -3.22 8.15 24.43
CA LEU A 241 -3.22 8.05 25.89
C LEU A 241 -3.05 9.43 26.56
N CYS A 242 -2.16 10.28 26.04
CA CYS A 242 -1.96 11.63 26.55
C CYS A 242 -3.25 12.46 26.46
N ALA A 243 -3.95 12.41 25.30
CA ALA A 243 -5.24 13.07 25.13
C ALA A 243 -6.29 12.58 26.14
N ALA A 244 -6.36 11.26 26.38
CA ALA A 244 -7.25 10.69 27.38
C ALA A 244 -6.92 11.19 28.80
N PHE A 245 -5.65 11.13 29.23
CA PHE A 245 -5.25 11.59 30.57
C PHE A 245 -5.42 13.10 30.76
N LEU A 246 -5.16 13.91 29.74
CA LEU A 246 -5.42 15.35 29.75
C LEU A 246 -6.92 15.64 29.90
N ALA A 247 -7.78 14.87 29.23
CA ALA A 247 -9.23 15.01 29.39
C ALA A 247 -9.68 14.68 30.83
N LEU A 248 -9.11 13.63 31.43
CA LEU A 248 -9.36 13.27 32.83
C LEU A 248 -8.91 14.37 33.79
N LEU A 249 -7.70 14.93 33.58
CA LEU A 249 -7.16 16.02 34.37
C LEU A 249 -8.07 17.25 34.28
N ARG A 250 -8.53 17.58 33.06
CA ARG A 250 -9.44 18.71 32.79
C ARG A 250 -10.82 18.52 33.42
N ALA A 251 -11.27 17.28 33.56
CA ALA A 251 -12.51 16.88 34.24
C ALA A 251 -12.36 16.72 35.77
N GLY A 252 -11.21 17.09 36.34
CA GLY A 252 -10.99 17.14 37.80
C GLY A 252 -10.28 15.92 38.40
N GLY A 253 -9.80 14.97 37.58
CA GLY A 253 -9.01 13.82 38.02
C GLY A 253 -7.59 14.25 38.42
N ARG A 254 -7.37 14.60 39.69
CA ARG A 254 -6.08 15.14 40.17
C ARG A 254 -5.23 14.14 40.98
N ASN A 255 -5.56 12.85 40.94
CA ASN A 255 -4.79 11.84 41.64
C ASN A 255 -3.40 11.65 41.01
N VAL A 256 -2.47 11.06 41.78
CA VAL A 256 -1.08 10.83 41.33
C VAL A 256 -1.07 10.01 40.03
N ALA A 257 -1.90 8.98 39.93
CA ALA A 257 -1.98 8.13 38.74
C ALA A 257 -2.30 8.93 37.46
N VAL A 258 -3.24 9.88 37.48
CA VAL A 258 -3.57 10.71 36.31
C VAL A 258 -2.42 11.67 35.98
N ARG A 259 -1.79 12.30 36.97
CA ARG A 259 -0.66 13.21 36.74
C ARG A 259 0.55 12.49 36.16
N THR A 260 0.90 11.34 36.75
CA THR A 260 1.97 10.47 36.25
C THR A 260 1.61 9.93 34.87
N GLY A 261 0.35 9.58 34.63
CA GLY A 261 -0.16 9.17 33.32
C GLY A 261 0.06 10.23 32.24
N VAL A 262 -0.28 11.50 32.50
CA VAL A 262 0.02 12.62 31.58
C VAL A 262 1.51 12.71 31.31
N ALA A 263 2.36 12.73 32.34
CA ALA A 263 3.80 12.90 32.17
C ALA A 263 4.43 11.76 31.35
N LEU A 264 4.10 10.50 31.66
CA LEU A 264 4.64 9.34 30.95
C LEU A 264 4.17 9.28 29.50
N THR A 265 2.87 9.49 29.26
CA THR A 265 2.31 9.39 27.90
C THR A 265 2.73 10.55 27.01
N LEU A 266 2.92 11.75 27.58
CA LEU A 266 3.56 12.86 26.90
C LEU A 266 5.02 12.54 26.55
N ALA A 267 5.78 11.96 27.47
CA ALA A 267 7.15 11.53 27.20
C ALA A 267 7.21 10.47 26.08
N LEU A 268 6.26 9.52 26.03
CA LEU A 268 6.15 8.55 24.95
C LEU A 268 5.81 9.21 23.60
N ALA A 269 4.85 10.15 23.57
CA ALA A 269 4.50 10.88 22.35
C ALA A 269 5.68 11.70 21.83
N VAL A 270 6.39 12.41 22.71
CA VAL A 270 7.57 13.20 22.34
C VAL A 270 8.72 12.30 21.88
N ALA A 271 9.02 11.23 22.61
CA ALA A 271 10.06 10.28 22.24
C ALA A 271 9.74 9.61 20.89
N GLY A 272 8.52 9.10 20.71
CA GLY A 272 8.07 8.53 19.43
C GLY A 272 8.15 9.54 18.29
N GLY A 273 7.70 10.78 18.52
CA GLY A 273 7.75 11.87 17.55
C GLY A 273 9.17 12.27 17.13
N VAL A 274 10.09 12.38 18.09
CA VAL A 274 11.50 12.72 17.83
C VAL A 274 12.23 11.56 17.17
N LEU A 275 12.03 10.34 17.66
CA LEU A 275 12.74 9.15 17.16
C LEU A 275 12.24 8.73 15.78
N GLN A 276 10.95 8.90 15.46
CA GLN A 276 10.48 8.70 14.09
C GLN A 276 11.02 9.77 13.14
N ALA A 277 11.07 11.04 13.56
CA ALA A 277 11.58 12.11 12.70
C ALA A 277 13.08 11.94 12.42
N ARG A 278 13.85 11.45 13.40
CA ARG A 278 15.27 11.08 13.21
C ARG A 278 15.42 9.81 12.38
N GLY A 279 14.57 8.82 12.62
CA GLY A 279 14.56 7.54 11.89
C GLY A 279 13.98 7.63 10.47
N ALA A 280 13.43 8.78 10.08
CA ALA A 280 12.97 9.04 8.71
C ALA A 280 14.14 9.15 7.72
N GLN A 281 15.29 9.62 8.21
CA GLN A 281 16.52 9.63 7.42
C GLN A 281 17.15 8.23 7.44
N PRO A 282 17.55 7.69 6.27
CA PRO A 282 18.21 6.39 6.22
C PRO A 282 19.50 6.40 7.05
N SER A 283 19.70 5.37 7.87
CA SER A 283 20.98 5.20 8.58
C SER A 283 22.10 4.92 7.57
N PRO A 284 23.38 5.22 7.89
CA PRO A 284 24.50 4.89 7.02
C PRO A 284 24.54 3.41 6.62
N GLU A 285 24.18 2.51 7.54
CA GLU A 285 24.11 1.06 7.29
C GLU A 285 23.00 0.72 6.29
N LEU A 286 21.84 1.37 6.41
CA LEU A 286 20.72 1.20 5.49
C LEU A 286 21.06 1.75 4.11
N THR A 287 21.66 2.94 4.03
CA THR A 287 22.16 3.51 2.78
C THR A 287 23.16 2.57 2.11
N ALA A 288 24.13 2.05 2.85
CA ALA A 288 25.09 1.07 2.33
C ALA A 288 24.41 -0.26 1.93
N ALA A 289 23.36 -0.70 2.63
CA ALA A 289 22.60 -1.89 2.26
C ALA A 289 21.82 -1.70 0.95
N ARG A 290 21.24 -0.51 0.78
CA ARG A 290 20.53 -0.09 -0.44
C ARG A 290 21.48 -0.01 -1.64
N GLU A 291 22.63 0.64 -1.46
CA GLU A 291 23.68 0.70 -2.49
C GLU A 291 24.18 -0.70 -2.87
N ARG A 292 24.39 -1.59 -1.89
CA ARG A 292 24.74 -3.00 -2.16
C ARG A 292 23.63 -3.73 -2.91
N ALA A 293 22.36 -3.53 -2.55
CA ALA A 293 21.24 -4.16 -3.24
C ALA A 293 21.08 -3.70 -4.70
N VAL A 294 21.56 -2.51 -5.05
CA VAL A 294 21.58 -2.01 -6.44
C VAL A 294 22.81 -2.53 -7.19
N SER A 295 23.99 -2.47 -6.58
CA SER A 295 25.28 -2.74 -7.23
C SER A 295 25.65 -4.23 -7.31
N ASP A 296 25.47 -4.96 -6.20
CA ASP A 296 25.78 -6.38 -6.06
C ASP A 296 24.75 -7.06 -5.13
N PRO A 297 23.51 -7.27 -5.61
CA PRO A 297 22.45 -7.83 -4.80
C PRO A 297 22.76 -9.28 -4.40
N ALA A 298 22.50 -9.61 -3.14
CA ALA A 298 22.55 -10.98 -2.62
C ALA A 298 21.35 -11.81 -3.12
N LEU A 299 21.35 -12.11 -4.42
CA LEU A 299 20.30 -12.88 -5.09
C LEU A 299 20.46 -14.38 -4.83
N ARG A 300 19.34 -15.10 -4.79
CA ARG A 300 19.30 -16.56 -4.84
C ARG A 300 18.94 -17.00 -6.24
N CYS A 301 19.86 -17.72 -6.88
CA CYS A 301 19.68 -18.24 -8.21
C CYS A 301 19.17 -19.69 -8.17
N THR A 302 18.19 -19.99 -9.02
CA THR A 302 17.66 -21.35 -9.21
C THR A 302 17.56 -21.64 -10.71
N GLU A 303 17.87 -22.85 -11.11
CA GLU A 303 17.68 -23.30 -12.49
C GLU A 303 16.25 -23.81 -12.68
N ARG A 304 15.60 -23.37 -13.75
CA ARG A 304 14.26 -23.84 -14.16
C ARG A 304 14.28 -24.01 -15.68
N GLY A 305 14.02 -25.23 -16.14
CA GLY A 305 14.17 -25.57 -17.55
C GLY A 305 15.62 -25.36 -18.01
N ARG A 306 15.82 -24.45 -18.96
CA ARG A 306 17.14 -24.13 -19.55
C ARG A 306 17.75 -22.82 -19.07
N SER A 307 17.01 -22.07 -18.24
CA SER A 307 17.36 -20.72 -17.85
C SER A 307 17.59 -20.64 -16.33
N THR A 308 18.40 -19.69 -15.92
CA THR A 308 18.72 -19.42 -14.52
C THR A 308 17.96 -18.19 -14.06
N TYR A 309 17.32 -18.28 -12.91
CA TYR A 309 16.49 -17.21 -12.35
C TYR A 309 17.04 -16.80 -10.99
N CYS A 310 17.47 -15.55 -10.87
CA CYS A 310 18.06 -14.97 -9.67
C CYS A 310 17.11 -13.93 -9.08
N ALA A 311 16.59 -14.20 -7.89
CA ALA A 311 15.63 -13.34 -7.20
C ALA A 311 16.17 -12.89 -5.84
N PHE A 312 15.66 -11.77 -5.31
CA PHE A 312 15.78 -11.51 -3.88
C PHE A 312 15.12 -12.67 -3.11
N PRO A 313 15.64 -13.06 -1.93
CA PRO A 313 15.11 -14.21 -1.18
C PRO A 313 13.59 -14.16 -0.96
N GLU A 314 13.04 -12.98 -0.65
CA GLU A 314 11.60 -12.76 -0.46
C GLU A 314 10.78 -12.97 -1.75
N TRP A 315 11.36 -12.77 -2.93
CA TRP A 315 10.72 -12.92 -4.25
C TRP A 315 10.91 -14.30 -4.88
N ALA A 316 11.69 -15.19 -4.26
CA ALA A 316 11.93 -16.54 -4.77
C ALA A 316 10.64 -17.30 -5.21
N PRO A 317 9.48 -17.18 -4.51
CA PRO A 317 8.24 -17.81 -4.96
C PRO A 317 7.75 -17.37 -6.36
N ARG A 318 8.12 -16.17 -6.83
CA ARG A 318 7.70 -15.64 -8.15
C ARG A 318 8.52 -16.16 -9.33
N VAL A 319 9.63 -16.86 -9.08
CA VAL A 319 10.45 -17.45 -10.16
C VAL A 319 9.63 -18.32 -11.11
N GLY A 320 8.65 -19.07 -10.58
CA GLY A 320 7.80 -19.93 -11.40
C GLY A 320 6.97 -19.18 -12.45
N VAL A 321 6.40 -18.02 -12.08
CA VAL A 321 5.58 -17.22 -13.00
C VAL A 321 6.44 -16.51 -14.04
N TRP A 322 7.66 -16.10 -13.69
CA TRP A 322 8.62 -15.53 -14.63
C TRP A 322 9.07 -16.57 -15.65
N ALA A 323 9.38 -17.79 -15.19
CA ALA A 323 9.77 -18.88 -16.06
C ALA A 323 8.68 -19.23 -17.07
N GLY A 324 7.41 -19.24 -16.65
CA GLY A 324 6.28 -19.46 -17.56
C GLY A 324 6.18 -18.42 -18.69
N VAL A 325 6.55 -17.15 -18.44
CA VAL A 325 6.61 -16.11 -19.49
C VAL A 325 7.79 -16.38 -20.43
N VAL A 326 8.98 -16.62 -19.87
CA VAL A 326 10.18 -16.92 -20.67
C VAL A 326 9.95 -18.12 -21.59
N ASP A 327 9.37 -19.21 -21.07
CA ASP A 327 9.09 -20.43 -21.82
C ASP A 327 8.14 -20.16 -23.00
N ARG A 328 7.10 -19.33 -22.79
CA ARG A 328 6.15 -18.97 -23.86
C ARG A 328 6.79 -18.11 -24.94
N VAL A 329 7.61 -17.12 -24.57
CA VAL A 329 8.33 -16.28 -25.55
C VAL A 329 9.37 -17.10 -26.32
N GLN A 330 10.14 -17.95 -25.62
CA GLN A 330 11.14 -18.82 -26.27
C GLN A 330 10.51 -19.86 -27.20
N ALA A 331 9.31 -20.37 -26.89
CA ALA A 331 8.60 -21.32 -27.74
C ALA A 331 8.19 -20.73 -29.11
N LEU A 332 8.00 -19.41 -29.18
CA LEU A 332 7.69 -18.68 -30.41
C LEU A 332 8.94 -18.34 -31.23
N ALA A 333 10.12 -18.31 -30.60
CA ALA A 333 11.37 -17.96 -31.25
C ALA A 333 11.86 -19.06 -32.23
N GLY A 334 12.58 -18.63 -33.25
CA GLY A 334 13.23 -19.49 -34.24
C GLY A 334 14.72 -19.69 -33.98
N GLY A 335 15.36 -20.49 -34.85
CA GLY A 335 16.80 -20.72 -34.82
C GLY A 335 17.33 -21.20 -33.47
N THR A 336 18.51 -20.70 -33.08
CA THR A 336 19.13 -21.01 -31.78
C THR A 336 18.55 -20.22 -30.61
N ALA A 337 17.72 -19.19 -30.87
CA ALA A 337 17.13 -18.36 -29.83
C ALA A 337 16.15 -19.14 -28.94
N ARG A 338 15.43 -20.11 -29.52
CA ARG A 338 14.58 -21.04 -28.77
C ARG A 338 15.34 -21.80 -27.70
N GLU A 339 16.56 -22.25 -28.01
CA GLU A 339 17.42 -23.06 -27.13
C GLU A 339 18.38 -22.23 -26.27
N ARG A 340 18.32 -20.89 -26.38
CA ARG A 340 19.23 -20.01 -25.66
C ARG A 340 19.01 -20.10 -24.16
N ARG A 341 20.09 -20.26 -23.40
CA ARG A 341 20.04 -20.16 -21.94
C ARG A 341 19.99 -18.69 -21.56
N LEU A 342 18.96 -18.30 -20.81
CA LEU A 342 18.82 -16.94 -20.30
C LEU A 342 19.15 -16.89 -18.82
N VAL A 343 19.68 -15.76 -18.37
CA VAL A 343 19.85 -15.44 -16.96
C VAL A 343 18.88 -14.30 -16.63
N VAL A 344 17.77 -14.65 -15.99
CA VAL A 344 16.77 -13.68 -15.52
C VAL A 344 17.16 -13.22 -14.13
N GLY A 345 17.57 -11.96 -13.99
CA GLY A 345 18.01 -11.39 -12.73
C GLY A 345 17.08 -10.29 -12.25
N GLN A 346 16.61 -10.39 -11.01
CA GLN A 346 15.87 -9.31 -10.38
C GLN A 346 16.79 -8.14 -10.05
N ARG A 347 16.35 -6.92 -10.34
CA ARG A 347 17.10 -5.69 -10.05
C ARG A 347 16.17 -4.59 -9.55
N ILE A 348 16.77 -3.61 -8.87
CA ILE A 348 16.11 -2.39 -8.38
C ILE A 348 16.91 -1.17 -8.86
N GLY A 349 16.23 -0.04 -9.08
CA GLY A 349 16.81 1.21 -9.57
C GLY A 349 17.72 1.91 -8.55
N ALA A 350 18.70 2.67 -9.06
CA ALA A 350 19.71 3.36 -8.25
C ALA A 350 19.30 4.76 -7.76
N ALA A 351 18.35 5.42 -8.44
CA ALA A 351 17.91 6.76 -8.06
C ALA A 351 16.89 6.63 -6.91
N ASP A 352 17.33 7.09 -5.74
CA ASP A 352 16.58 7.34 -4.50
C ASP A 352 15.52 6.34 -4.02
N LEU A 353 15.40 5.12 -4.57
CA LEU A 353 14.46 4.06 -4.13
C LEU A 353 12.98 4.49 -3.96
N VAL A 354 12.68 5.70 -4.42
CA VAL A 354 11.40 6.41 -4.34
C VAL A 354 11.03 6.96 -5.72
N SER A 355 12.00 7.15 -6.61
CA SER A 355 11.82 7.46 -8.03
C SER A 355 11.70 6.18 -8.87
N ASP A 356 10.78 6.22 -9.84
CA ASP A 356 10.59 5.21 -10.88
C ASP A 356 11.68 5.31 -11.98
N ALA A 357 12.93 5.57 -11.60
CA ALA A 357 14.02 5.70 -12.56
C ALA A 357 14.34 4.33 -13.19
N ALA A 358 14.37 4.29 -14.52
CA ALA A 358 14.65 3.09 -15.29
C ALA A 358 15.96 2.43 -14.86
N VAL A 359 15.92 1.11 -14.67
CA VAL A 359 17.11 0.32 -14.37
C VAL A 359 18.02 0.31 -15.61
N PRO A 360 19.32 0.68 -15.51
CA PRO A 360 20.20 0.69 -16.67
C PRO A 360 20.30 -0.69 -17.34
N PRO A 361 20.20 -0.80 -18.67
CA PRO A 361 20.25 -2.07 -19.37
C PRO A 361 21.64 -2.71 -19.33
N ARG A 362 21.69 -4.04 -19.34
CA ARG A 362 22.94 -4.81 -19.42
C ARG A 362 23.38 -4.99 -20.87
N SER A 363 24.68 -4.86 -21.09
CA SER A 363 25.33 -5.24 -22.35
C SER A 363 25.64 -6.74 -22.44
N GLU A 364 25.63 -7.44 -21.31
CA GLU A 364 25.96 -8.86 -21.21
C GLU A 364 24.93 -9.72 -21.99
N PRO A 365 25.39 -10.59 -22.90
CA PRO A 365 24.48 -11.38 -23.73
C PRO A 365 23.59 -12.34 -22.91
N GLY A 366 22.31 -12.44 -23.27
CA GLY A 366 21.39 -13.41 -22.66
C GLY A 366 20.95 -13.10 -21.23
N ARG A 367 21.26 -11.91 -20.69
CA ARG A 367 20.72 -11.45 -19.41
C ARG A 367 19.43 -10.68 -19.60
N VAL A 368 18.46 -10.94 -18.73
CA VAL A 368 17.15 -10.26 -18.72
C VAL A 368 16.87 -9.76 -17.30
N THR A 369 16.43 -8.53 -17.18
CA THR A 369 16.06 -7.88 -15.93
C THR A 369 14.58 -8.09 -15.67
N VAL A 370 14.24 -8.40 -14.42
CA VAL A 370 12.87 -8.37 -13.92
C VAL A 370 12.78 -7.41 -12.74
N GLY A 371 11.70 -6.64 -12.67
CA GLY A 371 11.42 -5.74 -11.56
C GLY A 371 10.96 -6.48 -10.30
N THR A 372 10.52 -5.71 -9.31
CA THR A 372 9.96 -6.24 -8.06
C THR A 372 8.42 -6.22 -8.04
N ALA A 373 7.79 -5.36 -8.83
CA ALA A 373 6.36 -5.45 -9.14
C ALA A 373 6.07 -6.61 -10.11
N TRP A 374 4.85 -7.15 -10.07
CA TRP A 374 4.43 -8.23 -10.98
C TRP A 374 2.91 -8.24 -11.18
N GLY A 375 2.46 -8.86 -12.27
CA GLY A 375 1.05 -8.94 -12.66
C GLY A 375 0.63 -7.82 -13.60
N GLY A 376 -0.58 -7.95 -14.18
CA GLY A 376 -1.17 -6.94 -15.08
C GLY A 376 -0.20 -6.48 -16.17
N ASN A 377 0.09 -5.16 -16.17
CA ASN A 377 0.95 -4.51 -17.17
C ASN A 377 2.43 -4.95 -17.07
N ARG A 378 2.87 -5.49 -15.93
CA ARG A 378 4.26 -5.96 -15.76
C ARG A 378 4.57 -7.24 -16.53
N VAL A 379 3.54 -8.01 -16.89
CA VAL A 379 3.70 -9.24 -17.68
C VAL A 379 4.14 -8.94 -19.13
N PRO A 380 3.41 -8.12 -19.92
CA PRO A 380 3.86 -7.77 -21.26
C PRO A 380 5.13 -6.91 -21.25
N GLU A 381 5.35 -6.08 -20.24
CA GLU A 381 6.63 -5.36 -20.03
C GLU A 381 7.82 -6.32 -19.93
N PHE A 382 7.75 -7.31 -19.04
CA PHE A 382 8.79 -8.33 -18.90
C PHE A 382 8.91 -9.21 -20.15
N SER A 383 7.79 -9.55 -20.79
CA SER A 383 7.76 -10.30 -22.05
C SER A 383 8.53 -9.58 -23.16
N SER A 384 8.39 -8.26 -23.27
CA SER A 384 9.12 -7.42 -24.23
C SER A 384 10.61 -7.41 -23.95
N ALA A 385 11.04 -7.40 -22.69
CA ALA A 385 12.46 -7.50 -22.33
C ALA A 385 13.07 -8.86 -22.72
N VAL A 386 12.35 -9.95 -22.49
CA VAL A 386 12.77 -11.29 -22.92
C VAL A 386 12.88 -11.34 -24.45
N ALA A 387 11.86 -10.86 -25.17
CA ALA A 387 11.85 -10.82 -26.62
C ALA A 387 13.00 -9.97 -27.18
N ALA A 388 13.28 -8.81 -26.58
CA ALA A 388 14.40 -7.95 -26.95
C ALA A 388 15.72 -8.70 -26.90
N VAL A 389 16.00 -9.38 -25.79
CA VAL A 389 17.26 -10.14 -25.60
C VAL A 389 17.36 -11.34 -26.55
N LEU A 390 16.25 -11.97 -26.93
CA LEU A 390 16.25 -13.05 -27.91
C LEU A 390 16.52 -12.55 -29.34
N VAL A 391 16.02 -11.36 -29.69
CA VAL A 391 16.15 -10.76 -31.02
C VAL A 391 17.49 -10.06 -31.21
N THR A 392 17.95 -9.30 -30.22
CA THR A 392 19.16 -8.45 -30.32
C THR A 392 20.37 -9.01 -29.58
N GLY A 393 20.15 -9.96 -28.68
CA GLY A 393 21.19 -10.64 -27.90
C GLY A 393 21.44 -10.07 -26.51
N SER A 394 21.11 -8.80 -26.24
CA SER A 394 21.29 -8.13 -24.93
C SER A 394 20.26 -7.02 -24.72
N GLU A 395 20.06 -6.60 -23.47
CA GLU A 395 19.09 -5.54 -23.13
C GLU A 395 19.49 -4.22 -23.79
N LYS A 396 20.79 -3.88 -23.74
CA LYS A 396 21.30 -2.62 -24.31
C LYS A 396 21.05 -2.54 -25.81
N ALA A 397 21.32 -3.62 -26.55
CA ALA A 397 21.05 -3.66 -27.99
C ALA A 397 19.55 -3.64 -28.31
N GLY A 398 18.69 -4.07 -27.37
CA GLY A 398 17.24 -3.93 -27.47
C GLY A 398 16.77 -2.47 -27.40
N GLY A 399 17.31 -1.69 -26.45
CA GLY A 399 16.96 -0.27 -26.28
C GLY A 399 17.37 0.63 -27.45
N GLU A 400 18.37 0.20 -28.24
CA GLU A 400 18.87 0.93 -29.41
C GLU A 400 18.15 0.54 -30.73
N LEU A 401 17.07 -0.23 -30.66
CA LEU A 401 16.33 -0.67 -31.85
C LEU A 401 15.62 0.48 -32.57
N CYS A 402 15.94 0.63 -33.85
CA CYS A 402 15.24 1.52 -34.79
C CYS A 402 15.14 0.84 -36.16
N ASP A 403 14.60 -0.38 -36.20
CA ASP A 403 14.42 -1.12 -37.45
C ASP A 403 13.26 -2.14 -37.32
N GLY A 404 13.01 -2.88 -38.39
CA GLY A 404 11.93 -3.86 -38.50
C GLY A 404 12.02 -5.02 -37.49
N ARG A 405 13.15 -5.22 -36.79
CA ARG A 405 13.24 -6.21 -35.70
C ARG A 405 12.26 -5.92 -34.58
N MET A 406 11.83 -4.67 -34.41
CA MET A 406 10.80 -4.28 -33.45
C MET A 406 9.47 -5.00 -33.70
N VAL A 407 9.13 -5.27 -34.97
CA VAL A 407 7.92 -6.06 -35.33
C VAL A 407 8.02 -7.48 -34.78
N THR A 408 9.15 -8.15 -35.03
CA THR A 408 9.41 -9.51 -34.54
C THR A 408 9.39 -9.56 -33.01
N LEU A 409 10.06 -8.61 -32.36
CA LEU A 409 10.11 -8.47 -30.91
C LEU A 409 8.71 -8.36 -30.30
N MET A 410 7.91 -7.40 -30.78
CA MET A 410 6.57 -7.16 -30.24
C MET A 410 5.61 -8.31 -30.51
N TRP A 411 5.74 -8.98 -31.67
CA TRP A 411 4.97 -10.18 -31.95
C TRP A 411 5.32 -11.33 -30.97
N LEU A 412 6.61 -11.58 -30.71
CA LEU A 412 7.05 -12.58 -29.72
C LEU A 412 6.57 -12.24 -28.30
N SER A 413 6.60 -10.95 -27.94
CA SER A 413 6.20 -10.47 -26.63
C SER A 413 4.70 -10.66 -26.37
N LEU A 414 3.86 -10.47 -27.38
CA LEU A 414 2.41 -10.30 -27.18
C LEU A 414 1.55 -11.45 -27.72
N SER A 415 1.97 -12.16 -28.77
CA SER A 415 1.11 -13.11 -29.49
C SER A 415 0.66 -14.34 -28.69
N TRP A 416 1.36 -14.68 -27.60
CA TRP A 416 0.97 -15.79 -26.72
C TRP A 416 -0.06 -15.41 -25.65
N GLN A 417 -0.32 -14.10 -25.46
CA GLN A 417 -1.23 -13.60 -24.43
C GLN A 417 -2.69 -13.93 -24.79
N ASP A 418 -3.56 -14.03 -23.77
CA ASP A 418 -4.99 -14.31 -23.98
C ASP A 418 -5.70 -13.21 -24.79
N ASP A 419 -5.30 -11.95 -24.58
CA ASP A 419 -5.73 -10.79 -25.37
C ASP A 419 -4.50 -9.97 -25.82
N PRO A 420 -3.90 -10.31 -26.98
CA PRO A 420 -2.70 -9.64 -27.47
C PRO A 420 -2.89 -8.16 -27.78
N MET A 421 -4.10 -7.74 -28.16
CA MET A 421 -4.40 -6.35 -28.50
C MET A 421 -4.51 -5.47 -27.26
N ASP A 422 -5.14 -5.96 -26.20
CA ASP A 422 -5.14 -5.27 -24.92
C ASP A 422 -3.75 -5.30 -24.26
N ALA A 423 -2.95 -6.36 -24.49
CA ALA A 423 -1.55 -6.39 -24.08
C ALA A 423 -0.69 -5.35 -24.83
N LEU A 424 -0.90 -5.16 -26.14
CA LEU A 424 -0.26 -4.09 -26.92
C LEU A 424 -0.61 -2.70 -26.38
N ARG A 425 -1.89 -2.49 -26.07
CA ARG A 425 -2.38 -1.24 -25.49
C ARG A 425 -1.66 -0.91 -24.18
N ARG A 426 -1.65 -1.86 -23.24
CA ARG A 426 -1.13 -1.68 -21.87
C ARG A 426 0.38 -1.60 -21.76
N VAL A 427 1.12 -2.20 -22.70
CA VAL A 427 2.59 -2.16 -22.69
C VAL A 427 3.13 -0.84 -23.26
N ARG A 428 2.25 0.00 -23.82
CA ARG A 428 2.64 1.32 -24.33
C ARG A 428 2.27 2.40 -23.32
N LEU A 429 3.14 3.41 -23.21
CA LEU A 429 2.97 4.51 -22.27
C LEU A 429 1.69 5.34 -22.54
N ASP A 430 1.24 5.38 -23.80
CA ASP A 430 0.07 6.16 -24.25
C ASP A 430 -1.25 5.38 -24.19
N ASP A 431 -1.25 4.13 -23.72
CA ASP A 431 -2.41 3.24 -23.68
C ASP A 431 -3.16 3.15 -25.03
N SER A 432 -2.43 3.25 -26.15
CA SER A 432 -3.00 3.27 -27.50
C SER A 432 -2.55 2.08 -28.35
N VAL A 433 -3.23 1.85 -29.48
CA VAL A 433 -2.87 0.79 -30.46
C VAL A 433 -2.50 1.36 -31.83
N SER A 434 -2.26 2.67 -31.91
CA SER A 434 -2.01 3.41 -33.16
C SER A 434 -0.95 4.49 -32.95
N GLY A 435 -0.32 5.00 -34.02
CA GLY A 435 0.72 6.02 -33.90
C GLY A 435 2.02 5.49 -33.28
N SER A 436 3.02 6.34 -33.15
CA SER A 436 4.28 6.03 -32.46
C SER A 436 4.08 6.04 -30.93
N ALA A 437 4.89 5.24 -30.22
CA ALA A 437 4.87 5.22 -28.77
C ALA A 437 6.16 4.69 -28.14
N ILE A 438 6.26 4.96 -26.84
CA ILE A 438 7.22 4.32 -25.96
C ILE A 438 6.61 3.03 -25.42
N VAL A 439 7.32 1.92 -25.62
CA VAL A 439 7.00 0.60 -25.08
C VAL A 439 7.73 0.43 -23.75
N LEU A 440 6.96 0.12 -22.71
CA LEU A 440 7.46 -0.11 -21.36
C LEU A 440 8.33 -1.36 -21.32
N SER A 441 9.43 -1.26 -20.57
CA SER A 441 10.39 -2.33 -20.31
C SER A 441 10.90 -2.18 -18.87
N PRO A 442 11.34 -3.26 -18.19
CA PRO A 442 11.89 -3.16 -16.84
C PRO A 442 13.22 -2.36 -16.76
N THR A 443 13.85 -2.11 -17.91
CA THR A 443 15.08 -1.31 -18.05
C THR A 443 14.78 0.00 -18.80
N GLU A 444 15.71 0.47 -19.63
CA GLU A 444 15.40 1.51 -20.61
C GLU A 444 14.22 1.10 -21.51
N PRO A 445 13.28 2.01 -21.78
CA PRO A 445 12.12 1.72 -22.59
C PRO A 445 12.50 1.58 -24.07
N LEU A 446 11.65 0.91 -24.84
CA LEU A 446 11.82 0.74 -26.28
C LEU A 446 10.99 1.79 -27.03
N SER A 447 11.40 2.20 -28.22
CA SER A 447 10.59 3.04 -29.10
C SER A 447 9.92 2.18 -30.18
N MET A 448 8.70 2.56 -30.56
CA MET A 448 7.98 1.95 -31.66
C MET A 448 7.43 3.03 -32.59
N THR A 449 7.78 2.95 -33.87
CA THR A 449 7.28 3.89 -34.89
C THR A 449 5.81 3.62 -35.20
N GLU A 450 5.14 4.56 -35.86
CA GLU A 450 3.78 4.35 -36.34
C GLU A 450 3.71 3.17 -37.33
N GLY A 451 4.66 3.09 -38.27
CA GLY A 451 4.76 1.99 -39.23
C GLY A 451 4.90 0.62 -38.56
N GLN A 452 5.77 0.50 -37.56
CA GLN A 452 5.95 -0.72 -36.76
C GLN A 452 4.67 -1.09 -36.01
N THR A 453 4.04 -0.10 -35.35
CA THR A 453 2.77 -0.28 -34.63
C THR A 453 1.69 -0.83 -35.55
N ASP A 454 1.58 -0.29 -36.75
CA ASP A 454 0.54 -0.65 -37.71
C ASP A 454 0.70 -2.11 -38.20
N VAL A 455 1.93 -2.57 -38.38
CA VAL A 455 2.24 -3.96 -38.75
C VAL A 455 1.99 -4.90 -37.56
N VAL A 456 2.46 -4.55 -36.36
CA VAL A 456 2.24 -5.35 -35.14
C VAL A 456 0.75 -5.51 -34.87
N ARG A 457 -0.03 -4.42 -34.93
CA ARG A 457 -1.48 -4.47 -34.77
C ARG A 457 -2.13 -5.44 -35.74
N ARG A 458 -1.77 -5.41 -37.02
CA ARG A 458 -2.33 -6.35 -38.02
C ARG A 458 -1.98 -7.80 -37.70
N LEU A 459 -0.75 -8.07 -37.27
CA LEU A 459 -0.30 -9.40 -36.87
C LEU A 459 -1.08 -9.93 -35.66
N LEU A 460 -1.47 -9.07 -34.73
CA LEU A 460 -2.19 -9.44 -33.51
C LEU A 460 -3.71 -9.53 -33.73
N GLU A 461 -4.31 -8.63 -34.51
CA GLU A 461 -5.75 -8.64 -34.82
C GLU A 461 -6.15 -9.80 -35.74
N LYS A 462 -5.34 -10.06 -36.78
CA LYS A 462 -5.61 -11.05 -37.82
C LYS A 462 -4.30 -11.70 -38.26
N PRO A 463 -3.72 -12.57 -37.43
CA PRO A 463 -2.51 -13.30 -37.81
C PRO A 463 -2.75 -14.07 -39.10
N ALA A 464 -1.77 -14.04 -40.00
CA ALA A 464 -1.79 -14.88 -41.18
C ALA A 464 -1.67 -16.36 -40.77
N ASP A 465 -2.26 -17.26 -41.55
CA ASP A 465 -2.11 -18.69 -41.29
C ASP A 465 -0.62 -19.08 -41.27
N GLY A 466 -0.20 -19.68 -40.15
CA GLY A 466 1.18 -20.09 -39.95
C GLY A 466 2.17 -18.97 -39.62
N THR A 467 1.75 -17.78 -39.15
CA THR A 467 2.68 -16.71 -38.73
C THR A 467 3.80 -17.22 -37.82
N GLY A 468 3.50 -18.06 -36.83
CA GLY A 468 4.54 -18.62 -35.96
C GLY A 468 5.54 -19.55 -36.66
N GLU A 469 5.12 -20.28 -37.69
CA GLU A 469 6.03 -21.10 -38.50
C GLU A 469 6.87 -20.22 -39.44
N ARG A 470 6.30 -19.13 -39.97
CA ARG A 470 7.04 -18.12 -40.75
C ARG A 470 8.12 -17.43 -39.92
N VAL A 471 7.82 -17.07 -38.66
CA VAL A 471 8.81 -16.51 -37.73
C VAL A 471 9.98 -17.47 -37.55
N LYS A 472 9.70 -18.76 -37.36
CA LYS A 472 10.76 -19.77 -37.19
C LYS A 472 11.56 -19.98 -38.47
N ALA A 473 10.90 -20.03 -39.63
CA ALA A 473 11.53 -20.24 -40.93
C ALA A 473 12.42 -19.07 -41.36
N HIS A 474 11.98 -17.84 -41.09
CA HIS A 474 12.67 -16.61 -41.48
C HIS A 474 13.45 -15.96 -40.33
N TRP A 475 13.74 -16.69 -39.26
CA TRP A 475 14.34 -16.13 -38.03
C TRP A 475 15.62 -15.34 -38.29
N GLY A 476 16.52 -15.86 -39.13
CA GLY A 476 17.80 -15.20 -39.41
C GLY A 476 17.61 -13.82 -40.03
N GLU A 477 16.66 -13.68 -40.96
CA GLU A 477 16.38 -12.42 -41.66
C GLU A 477 15.54 -11.47 -40.80
N LEU A 478 14.57 -12.00 -40.04
CA LEU A 478 13.73 -11.23 -39.12
C LEU A 478 14.48 -10.66 -37.92
N THR A 479 15.70 -11.14 -37.66
CA THR A 479 16.58 -10.69 -36.57
C THR A 479 17.86 -10.02 -37.08
N GLU A 480 18.00 -9.84 -38.40
CA GLU A 480 19.14 -9.17 -39.01
C GLU A 480 19.09 -7.65 -38.73
N PRO A 481 20.20 -7.04 -38.27
CA PRO A 481 20.26 -5.59 -38.10
C PRO A 481 19.94 -4.85 -39.40
N GLY A 482 19.04 -3.86 -39.33
CA GLY A 482 18.65 -3.05 -40.49
C GLY A 482 17.56 -3.67 -41.38
N VAL A 483 16.98 -4.83 -41.04
CA VAL A 483 15.78 -5.32 -41.70
C VAL A 483 14.68 -4.25 -41.63
N THR A 484 14.00 -3.96 -42.75
CA THR A 484 12.98 -2.91 -42.78
C THR A 484 11.65 -3.43 -42.23
N THR A 485 10.82 -2.56 -41.66
CA THR A 485 9.46 -2.93 -41.22
C THR A 485 8.62 -3.51 -42.38
N ALA A 486 8.79 -3.00 -43.60
CA ALA A 486 8.15 -3.56 -44.79
C ALA A 486 8.61 -4.99 -45.11
N ARG A 487 9.90 -5.27 -44.97
CA ARG A 487 10.44 -6.61 -45.20
C ARG A 487 9.99 -7.60 -44.13
N ALA A 488 9.98 -7.18 -42.86
CA ALA A 488 9.44 -8.00 -41.78
C ALA A 488 7.95 -8.34 -42.01
N ALA A 489 7.14 -7.36 -42.42
CA ALA A 489 5.73 -7.58 -42.76
C ALA A 489 5.54 -8.60 -43.91
N GLU A 490 6.34 -8.49 -44.97
CA GLU A 490 6.32 -9.40 -46.12
C GLU A 490 6.62 -10.85 -45.69
N LEU A 491 7.69 -11.06 -44.93
CA LEU A 491 8.09 -12.39 -44.44
C LEU A 491 7.01 -13.02 -43.55
N LEU A 492 6.31 -12.20 -42.77
CA LEU A 492 5.24 -12.63 -41.87
C LEU A 492 3.87 -12.75 -42.56
N GLY A 493 3.76 -12.36 -43.83
CA GLY A 493 2.55 -12.52 -44.64
C GLY A 493 1.46 -11.48 -44.38
N VAL A 494 1.84 -10.28 -43.91
CA VAL A 494 0.90 -9.17 -43.69
C VAL A 494 1.24 -7.97 -44.56
N ALA A 495 0.26 -7.07 -44.75
CA ALA A 495 0.48 -5.84 -45.50
C ALA A 495 1.54 -4.96 -44.81
N GLY A 496 2.47 -4.40 -45.60
CA GLY A 496 3.53 -3.51 -45.15
C GLY A 496 3.03 -2.20 -44.52
N PRO A 497 3.94 -1.44 -43.87
CA PRO A 497 3.57 -0.21 -43.16
C PRO A 497 3.08 0.86 -44.15
N ARG A 498 2.24 1.78 -43.66
CA ARG A 498 1.76 2.93 -44.44
C ARG A 498 2.81 4.04 -44.54
N GLU A 499 3.67 4.13 -43.54
CA GLU A 499 4.73 5.13 -43.41
C GLU A 499 6.07 4.43 -43.18
N ALA A 500 7.17 5.07 -43.59
CA ALA A 500 8.52 4.55 -43.37
C ALA A 500 8.95 4.76 -41.90
N ASP A 501 9.92 3.98 -41.44
CA ASP A 501 10.47 4.15 -40.09
C ASP A 501 11.27 5.45 -40.00
N SER A 502 10.85 6.36 -39.10
CA SER A 502 11.65 7.51 -38.68
C SER A 502 11.79 7.49 -37.16
N CYS A 503 12.99 7.25 -36.65
CA CYS A 503 13.31 7.50 -35.25
C CYS A 503 14.01 8.85 -35.19
N GLU A 504 13.39 9.83 -34.53
CA GLU A 504 14.03 11.09 -34.14
C GLU A 504 14.67 10.97 -32.75
#